data_AF-A0A1V1P253-F1
#
_entry.id   AF-A0A1V1P253-F1
#
_cell.length_a   1.000
_cell.length_b   1.000
_cell.length_c   1.000
_cell.angle_alpha   90.00
_cell.angle_beta   90.00
_cell.angle_gamma   90.00
#
_symmetry.space_group_name_H-M   'P 1'
#
loop_
_entity.id
_entity.type
_entity.pdbx_description
1 polymer ?
#
loop_
_entity_poly.entity_id
_entity_poly.type
_entity_poly.pdbx_seq_one_letter_code
_entity_poly.pdbx_strand_id
1 'polypeptide(L)'
;MTKQGNFISLLYYFGLLTIQGWKQGRFHLKIPNLTILNLMYGYIRSGFEDADVFKIDLWKLSDLITQMAFQGVWKPFFKFLAEQIEKQTAIRDYLNGEKVIQGFLLAYLNVADFYITQSESEINKGYSDIYMEPFLSKYPDLKYSYLIELKYLTRSEYCEDKLQEKIKDAQEQLDQYAASDRVKCSIGSTQLIRIILVYKGWELDYCEVY
;
A
#
# COMPACT_ATOMS: atom_id res chain seq x y z
N MET A 1 -2.79 32.02 -8.33
CA MET A 1 -3.91 31.61 -7.47
C MET A 1 -5.02 31.16 -8.42
N THR A 2 -5.50 29.92 -8.53
CA THR A 2 -5.64 28.75 -7.65
C THR A 2 -5.50 27.47 -8.49
N LYS A 3 -4.41 26.69 -8.35
CA LYS A 3 -4.25 25.39 -9.06
C LYS A 3 -4.78 24.19 -8.26
N GLN A 4 -4.64 24.22 -6.93
CA GLN A 4 -4.98 23.08 -6.06
C GLN A 4 -6.48 22.98 -5.77
N GLY A 5 -7.14 24.10 -5.45
CA GLY A 5 -8.59 24.12 -5.19
C GLY A 5 -9.40 23.69 -6.41
N ASN A 6 -8.96 24.06 -7.62
CA ASN A 6 -9.61 23.64 -8.86
C ASN A 6 -9.45 22.14 -9.10
N PHE A 7 -8.28 21.57 -8.80
CA PHE A 7 -8.05 20.13 -8.94
C PHE A 7 -8.89 19.31 -7.95
N ILE A 8 -8.91 19.69 -6.67
CA ILE A 8 -9.71 18.99 -5.65
C ILE A 8 -11.22 19.08 -5.98
N SER A 9 -11.69 20.27 -6.38
CA SER A 9 -13.07 20.45 -6.84
C SER A 9 -13.39 19.62 -8.08
N LEU A 10 -12.43 19.44 -8.99
CA LEU A 10 -12.59 18.61 -10.19
C LEU A 10 -12.69 17.11 -9.83
N LEU A 11 -11.84 16.64 -8.91
CA LEU A 11 -11.94 15.27 -8.38
C LEU A 11 -13.29 15.02 -7.71
N TYR A 12 -13.78 15.99 -6.93
CA TYR A 12 -15.12 15.93 -6.35
C TYR A 12 -16.22 15.93 -7.43
N TYR A 13 -16.11 16.81 -8.42
CA TYR A 13 -17.07 16.92 -9.53
C TYR A 13 -17.18 15.63 -10.35
N PHE A 14 -16.07 14.95 -10.62
CA PHE A 14 -16.05 13.66 -11.30
C PHE A 14 -16.43 12.48 -10.40
N GLY A 15 -16.77 12.72 -9.13
CA GLY A 15 -17.11 11.67 -8.18
C GLY A 15 -15.93 10.81 -7.77
N LEU A 16 -14.69 11.28 -7.95
CA LEU A 16 -13.48 10.63 -7.44
C LEU A 16 -13.27 10.91 -5.94
N LEU A 17 -13.85 12.00 -5.45
CA LEU A 17 -13.93 12.34 -4.03
C LEU A 17 -15.39 12.60 -3.63
N THR A 18 -15.72 12.35 -2.37
CA THR A 18 -17.01 12.69 -1.75
C THR A 18 -16.79 13.35 -0.39
N ILE A 19 -17.79 14.07 0.12
CA ILE A 19 -17.71 14.74 1.42
C ILE A 19 -17.78 13.68 2.53
N GLN A 20 -16.73 13.62 3.35
CA GLN A 20 -16.70 12.83 4.58
C GLN A 20 -17.33 13.61 5.74
N GLY A 21 -17.17 14.94 5.78
CA GLY A 21 -17.73 15.77 6.83
C GLY A 21 -17.28 17.23 6.78
N TRP A 22 -17.72 18.01 7.76
CA TRP A 22 -17.34 19.40 7.94
C TRP A 22 -16.59 19.57 9.27
N LYS A 23 -15.35 20.06 9.22
CA LYS A 23 -14.54 20.29 10.42
C LYS A 23 -13.66 21.52 10.20
N GLN A 24 -13.54 22.35 11.23
CA GLN A 24 -12.74 23.59 11.20
C GLN A 24 -13.05 24.50 10.00
N GLY A 25 -14.33 24.64 9.65
CA GLY A 25 -14.76 25.53 8.57
C GLY A 25 -14.45 25.05 7.15
N ARG A 26 -14.13 23.75 6.96
CA ARG A 26 -13.84 23.17 5.64
C ARG A 26 -14.45 21.77 5.47
N PHE A 27 -14.85 21.47 4.24
CA PHE A 27 -15.22 20.11 3.85
C PHE A 27 -13.99 19.21 3.87
N HIS A 28 -14.08 18.10 4.58
CA HIS A 28 -13.14 16.99 4.51
C HIS A 28 -13.66 16.02 3.47
N LEU A 29 -12.82 15.67 2.51
CA LEU A 29 -13.16 14.78 1.41
C LEU A 29 -12.50 13.41 1.61
N LYS A 30 -13.16 12.37 1.11
CA LYS A 30 -12.65 11.00 1.05
C LYS A 30 -12.93 10.37 -0.30
N ILE A 31 -12.30 9.25 -0.59
CA ILE A 31 -12.64 8.42 -1.75
C ILE A 31 -14.01 7.75 -1.47
N PRO A 32 -14.93 7.73 -2.44
CA PRO A 32 -16.31 7.31 -2.17
C PRO A 32 -16.50 5.80 -2.02
N ASN A 33 -15.67 5.00 -2.69
CA ASN A 33 -15.73 3.54 -2.67
C ASN A 33 -14.44 2.91 -3.18
N LEU A 34 -14.31 1.60 -2.96
CA LEU A 34 -13.16 0.80 -3.35
C LEU A 34 -12.91 0.75 -4.87
N THR A 35 -13.96 0.82 -5.69
CA THR A 35 -13.81 0.84 -7.15
C THR A 35 -13.05 2.07 -7.59
N ILE A 36 -13.41 3.25 -7.08
CA ILE A 36 -12.69 4.49 -7.37
C ILE A 36 -11.26 4.43 -6.84
N LEU A 37 -11.05 3.90 -5.63
CA LEU A 37 -9.72 3.73 -5.06
C LEU A 37 -8.81 2.89 -5.99
N ASN A 38 -9.31 1.75 -6.44
CA ASN A 38 -8.57 0.85 -7.33
C ASN A 38 -8.31 1.48 -8.70
N LEU A 39 -9.29 2.21 -9.25
CA LEU A 39 -9.11 2.97 -10.49
C LEU A 39 -8.02 4.04 -10.33
N MET A 40 -7.99 4.76 -9.21
CA MET A 40 -6.95 5.75 -8.92
C MET A 40 -5.56 5.10 -8.87
N TYR A 41 -5.41 3.95 -8.24
CA TYR A 41 -4.15 3.20 -8.25
C TYR A 41 -3.75 2.76 -9.67
N GLY A 42 -4.72 2.36 -10.49
CA GLY A 42 -4.51 2.12 -11.92
C GLY A 42 -4.00 3.35 -12.67
N TYR A 43 -4.61 4.52 -12.45
CA TYR A 43 -4.17 5.78 -13.07
C TYR A 43 -2.79 6.22 -12.60
N ILE A 44 -2.46 6.06 -11.31
CA ILE A 44 -1.13 6.37 -10.78
C ILE A 44 -0.09 5.49 -11.47
N ARG A 45 -0.34 4.17 -11.55
CA ARG A 45 0.53 3.22 -12.25
C ARG A 45 0.71 3.59 -13.71
N SER A 46 -0.37 3.77 -14.46
CA SER A 46 -0.31 4.12 -15.88
C SER A 46 0.39 5.47 -16.09
N GLY A 47 0.21 6.43 -15.17
CA GLY A 47 0.93 7.71 -15.22
C GLY A 47 2.45 7.56 -15.11
N PHE A 48 2.94 6.61 -14.29
CA PHE A 48 4.38 6.31 -14.23
C PHE A 48 4.91 5.63 -15.50
N GLU A 49 4.10 4.77 -16.13
CA GLU A 49 4.45 4.09 -17.38
C GLU A 49 4.46 5.06 -18.58
N ASP A 50 3.41 5.88 -18.73
CA ASP A 50 3.26 6.86 -19.81
C ASP A 50 4.35 7.94 -19.78
N ALA A 51 4.78 8.32 -18.58
CA ALA A 51 5.87 9.28 -18.39
C ALA A 51 7.27 8.67 -18.56
N ASP A 52 7.37 7.37 -18.88
CA ASP A 52 8.62 6.60 -18.92
C ASP A 52 9.46 6.72 -17.63
N VAL A 53 8.77 6.88 -16.50
CA VAL A 53 9.40 7.06 -15.17
C VAL A 53 9.63 5.72 -14.50
N PHE A 54 8.72 4.77 -14.71
CA PHE A 54 8.83 3.43 -14.14
C PHE A 54 8.21 2.36 -15.04
N LYS A 55 9.07 1.63 -15.75
CA LYS A 55 8.71 0.48 -16.58
C LYS A 55 8.98 -0.81 -15.82
N ILE A 56 7.97 -1.65 -15.66
CA ILE A 56 8.07 -2.92 -14.96
C ILE A 56 7.37 -4.03 -15.75
N ASP A 57 7.89 -5.25 -15.63
CA ASP A 57 7.23 -6.43 -16.16
C ASP A 57 6.00 -6.78 -15.31
N LEU A 58 4.82 -6.35 -15.79
CA LEU A 58 3.54 -6.59 -15.13
C LEU A 58 3.13 -8.07 -15.13
N TRP A 59 3.56 -8.84 -16.12
CA TRP A 59 3.30 -10.28 -16.17
C TRP A 59 4.04 -10.98 -15.04
N LYS A 60 5.33 -10.67 -14.89
CA LYS A 60 6.12 -11.17 -13.77
C LYS A 60 5.54 -10.72 -12.42
N LEU A 61 5.10 -9.48 -12.31
CA LEU A 61 4.50 -8.98 -11.07
C LEU A 61 3.20 -9.72 -10.72
N SER A 62 2.33 -9.97 -11.71
CA SER A 62 1.11 -10.74 -11.54
C SER A 62 1.38 -12.19 -11.10
N ASP A 63 2.40 -12.83 -11.67
CA ASP A 63 2.85 -14.16 -11.25
C ASP A 63 3.33 -14.18 -9.78
N LEU A 64 4.13 -13.18 -9.38
CA LEU A 64 4.59 -13.04 -8.00
C LEU A 64 3.43 -12.84 -7.00
N ILE A 65 2.42 -12.04 -7.36
CA ILE A 65 1.20 -11.88 -6.54
C ILE A 65 0.39 -13.19 -6.50
N THR A 66 0.39 -13.98 -7.58
CA THR A 66 -0.25 -15.29 -7.60
C THR A 66 0.45 -16.26 -6.64
N GLN A 67 1.78 -16.27 -6.62
CA GLN A 67 2.56 -17.06 -5.67
C GLN A 67 2.33 -16.59 -4.22
N MET A 68 2.21 -15.29 -3.98
CA MET A 68 1.75 -14.75 -2.69
C MET A 68 0.40 -15.36 -2.30
N ALA A 69 -0.56 -15.33 -3.22
CA ALA A 69 -1.95 -15.70 -2.93
C ALA A 69 -2.19 -17.17 -2.63
N PHE A 70 -1.51 -18.06 -3.37
CA PHE A 70 -1.77 -19.50 -3.29
C PHE A 70 -0.65 -20.30 -2.61
N GLN A 71 0.55 -19.72 -2.46
CA GLN A 71 1.73 -20.42 -1.94
C GLN A 71 2.35 -19.73 -0.72
N GLY A 72 1.98 -18.49 -0.41
CA GLY A 72 2.54 -17.75 0.72
C GLY A 72 3.94 -17.20 0.42
N VAL A 73 4.36 -17.21 -0.85
CA VAL A 73 5.70 -16.80 -1.27
C VAL A 73 5.69 -15.31 -1.59
N TRP A 74 5.92 -14.48 -0.57
CA TRP A 74 5.73 -13.02 -0.65
C TRP A 74 7.02 -12.21 -0.82
N LYS A 75 8.12 -12.66 -0.22
CA LYS A 75 9.39 -11.93 -0.25
C LYS A 75 9.91 -11.62 -1.67
N PRO A 76 9.76 -12.53 -2.66
CA PRO A 76 10.15 -12.25 -4.04
C PRO A 76 9.41 -11.07 -4.69
N PHE A 77 8.16 -10.79 -4.33
CA PHE A 77 7.41 -9.63 -4.84
C PHE A 77 8.09 -8.31 -4.44
N PHE A 78 8.33 -8.11 -3.13
CA PHE A 78 8.94 -6.89 -2.62
C PHE A 78 10.39 -6.73 -3.08
N LYS A 79 11.13 -7.84 -3.12
CA LYS A 79 12.50 -7.83 -3.66
C LYS A 79 12.51 -7.43 -5.13
N PHE A 80 11.61 -7.98 -5.94
CA PHE A 80 11.50 -7.61 -7.34
C PHE A 80 11.20 -6.11 -7.52
N LEU A 81 10.23 -5.57 -6.77
CA LEU A 81 9.94 -4.13 -6.80
C LEU A 81 11.14 -3.28 -6.38
N ALA A 82 11.84 -3.64 -5.30
CA ALA A 82 13.04 -2.93 -4.84
C ALA A 82 14.13 -2.93 -5.91
N GLU A 83 14.38 -4.07 -6.57
CA GLU A 83 15.32 -4.17 -7.70
C GLU A 83 14.91 -3.30 -8.89
N GLN A 84 13.61 -3.17 -9.19
CA GLN A 84 13.13 -2.29 -10.26
C GLN A 84 13.30 -0.81 -9.92
N ILE A 85 13.04 -0.41 -8.67
CA ILE A 85 13.29 0.95 -8.16
C ILE A 85 14.78 1.27 -8.25
N GLU A 86 15.63 0.31 -7.90
CA GLU A 86 17.07 0.48 -8.00
C GLU A 86 17.50 0.68 -9.48
N LYS A 87 16.99 -0.12 -10.42
CA LYS A 87 17.40 0.02 -11.84
C LYS A 87 16.98 1.34 -12.48
N GLN A 88 15.97 2.03 -11.92
CA GLN A 88 15.35 3.20 -12.54
C GLN A 88 15.53 4.42 -11.65
N THR A 89 16.61 5.17 -11.89
CA THR A 89 16.96 6.31 -11.03
C THR A 89 15.87 7.38 -10.99
N ALA A 90 15.11 7.55 -12.07
CA ALA A 90 14.03 8.52 -12.17
C ALA A 90 12.97 8.34 -11.08
N ILE A 91 12.57 7.11 -10.74
CA ILE A 91 11.53 6.88 -9.73
C ILE A 91 12.01 7.20 -8.30
N ARG A 92 13.32 7.09 -8.03
CA ARG A 92 13.91 7.27 -6.71
C ARG A 92 13.66 8.67 -6.14
N ASP A 93 13.64 9.69 -7.00
CA ASP A 93 13.39 11.07 -6.61
C ASP A 93 11.91 11.34 -6.25
N TYR A 94 11.00 10.49 -6.72
CA TYR A 94 9.58 10.58 -6.38
C TYR A 94 9.24 9.81 -5.10
N LEU A 95 9.96 8.74 -4.77
CA LEU A 95 9.72 7.91 -3.59
C LEU A 95 10.28 8.52 -2.30
N ASN A 96 9.84 9.74 -2.01
CA ASN A 96 10.21 10.49 -0.81
C ASN A 96 9.04 10.56 0.16
N GLY A 97 9.18 9.86 1.29
CA GLY A 97 8.19 9.82 2.36
C GLY A 97 7.28 8.60 2.33
N GLU A 98 6.80 8.23 3.52
CA GLU A 98 6.04 7.02 3.77
C GLU A 98 4.79 6.89 2.91
N LYS A 99 3.96 7.94 2.84
CA LYS A 99 2.70 7.91 2.08
C LYS A 99 2.91 7.77 0.57
N VAL A 100 4.04 8.22 0.04
CA VAL A 100 4.34 8.05 -1.39
C VAL A 100 4.73 6.61 -1.68
N ILE A 101 5.56 6.00 -0.83
CA ILE A 101 5.92 4.58 -0.93
C ILE A 101 4.69 3.68 -0.74
N GLN A 102 3.83 4.00 0.23
CA GLN A 102 2.56 3.31 0.45
C GLN A 102 1.70 3.36 -0.82
N GLY A 103 1.52 4.55 -1.42
CA GLY A 103 0.78 4.70 -2.67
C GLY A 103 1.38 3.93 -3.84
N PHE A 104 2.71 3.92 -3.95
CA PHE A 104 3.44 3.12 -4.93
C PHE A 104 3.19 1.62 -4.74
N LEU A 105 3.36 1.10 -3.53
CA LEU A 105 3.09 -0.30 -3.21
C LEU A 105 1.65 -0.67 -3.54
N LEU A 106 0.67 0.16 -3.17
CA LEU A 106 -0.73 -0.07 -3.47
C LEU A 106 -1.01 -0.09 -4.99
N ALA A 107 -0.34 0.75 -5.78
CA ALA A 107 -0.46 0.75 -7.23
C ALA A 107 -0.04 -0.59 -7.87
N TYR A 108 0.98 -1.24 -7.30
CA TYR A 108 1.53 -2.50 -7.82
C TYR A 108 0.94 -3.76 -7.16
N LEU A 109 0.51 -3.70 -5.89
CA LEU A 109 -0.20 -4.79 -5.22
C LEU A 109 -1.57 -5.06 -5.84
N ASN A 110 -2.23 -4.01 -6.37
CA ASN A 110 -3.53 -4.13 -7.06
C ASN A 110 -3.40 -4.46 -8.55
N VAL A 111 -2.25 -4.99 -9.01
CA VAL A 111 -2.10 -5.52 -10.38
C VAL A 111 -2.89 -6.82 -10.56
N ALA A 112 -3.00 -7.62 -9.50
CA ALA A 112 -3.89 -8.79 -9.44
C ALA A 112 -5.05 -8.50 -8.47
N ASP A 113 -6.22 -9.05 -8.74
CA ASP A 113 -7.46 -8.77 -8.01
C ASP A 113 -7.84 -9.84 -6.99
N PHE A 114 -6.87 -10.65 -6.54
CA PHE A 114 -7.06 -11.63 -5.47
C PHE A 114 -7.44 -10.99 -4.13
N TYR A 115 -7.14 -9.70 -3.96
CA TYR A 115 -7.28 -8.99 -2.71
C TYR A 115 -8.11 -7.73 -2.87
N ILE A 116 -8.90 -7.45 -1.85
CA ILE A 116 -9.49 -6.13 -1.62
C ILE A 116 -8.49 -5.37 -0.75
N THR A 117 -7.58 -4.64 -1.40
CA THR A 117 -6.53 -3.92 -0.68
C THR A 117 -7.09 -2.67 -0.01
N GLN A 118 -6.78 -2.49 1.27
CA GLN A 118 -7.29 -1.38 2.08
C GLN A 118 -6.13 -0.67 2.76
N SER A 119 -6.14 0.66 2.72
CA SER A 119 -5.17 1.51 3.40
C SER A 119 -5.86 2.40 4.43
N GLU A 120 -5.13 2.73 5.50
CA GLU A 120 -5.66 3.38 6.71
C GLU A 120 -6.31 4.76 6.45
N SER A 121 -6.00 5.43 5.33
CA SER A 121 -6.42 6.80 5.02
C SER A 121 -7.95 7.08 5.00
N GLU A 122 -8.80 6.11 5.35
CA GLU A 122 -10.24 6.28 5.46
C GLU A 122 -10.78 6.37 6.91
N ILE A 123 -10.01 6.02 7.97
CA ILE A 123 -10.55 5.93 9.34
C ILE A 123 -9.55 6.42 10.40
N ASN A 124 -9.95 7.41 11.20
CA ASN A 124 -9.19 8.03 12.32
C ASN A 124 -8.86 7.07 13.49
N LYS A 125 -8.11 5.99 13.29
CA LYS A 125 -7.60 5.12 14.38
C LYS A 125 -6.35 4.40 13.89
N GLY A 126 -5.20 4.67 14.54
CA GLY A 126 -3.88 4.09 14.23
C GLY A 126 -3.91 2.58 13.99
N TYR A 127 -3.86 2.18 12.72
CA TYR A 127 -3.90 0.79 12.26
C TYR A 127 -2.92 0.55 11.10
N SER A 128 -2.73 -0.73 10.76
CA SER A 128 -1.72 -1.15 9.80
C SER A 128 -1.89 -0.51 8.41
N ASP A 129 -0.76 -0.18 7.78
CA ASP A 129 -0.75 0.61 6.54
C ASP A 129 -1.47 -0.07 5.37
N ILE A 130 -1.34 -1.38 5.22
CA ILE A 130 -1.94 -2.11 4.10
C ILE A 130 -2.51 -3.44 4.60
N TYR A 131 -3.82 -3.60 4.48
CA TYR A 131 -4.48 -4.90 4.59
C TYR A 131 -4.82 -5.43 3.21
N MET A 132 -4.37 -6.65 2.91
CA MET A 132 -4.78 -7.39 1.73
C MET A 132 -5.88 -8.39 2.14
N GLU A 133 -7.11 -7.90 2.21
CA GLU A 133 -8.29 -8.71 2.51
C GLU A 133 -8.52 -9.72 1.37
N PRO A 134 -8.64 -11.03 1.66
CA PRO A 134 -8.76 -12.03 0.61
C PRO A 134 -10.13 -11.95 -0.07
N PHE A 135 -10.17 -11.91 -1.40
CA PHE A 135 -11.43 -11.82 -2.14
C PHE A 135 -12.08 -13.20 -2.35
N LEU A 136 -12.43 -13.86 -1.24
CA LEU A 136 -12.91 -15.24 -1.21
C LEU A 136 -14.20 -15.49 -1.99
N SER A 137 -15.05 -14.48 -2.15
CA SER A 137 -16.26 -14.58 -2.98
C SER A 137 -15.93 -14.85 -4.45
N LYS A 138 -14.79 -14.35 -4.93
CA LYS A 138 -14.31 -14.56 -6.31
C LYS A 138 -13.33 -15.73 -6.41
N TYR A 139 -12.48 -15.89 -5.40
CA TYR A 139 -11.43 -16.91 -5.36
C TYR A 139 -11.53 -17.72 -4.06
N PRO A 140 -12.44 -18.70 -3.98
CA PRO A 140 -12.69 -19.45 -2.74
C PRO A 140 -11.51 -20.31 -2.26
N ASP A 141 -10.56 -20.59 -3.14
CA ASP A 141 -9.37 -21.42 -2.91
C ASP A 141 -8.11 -20.61 -2.55
N LEU A 142 -8.23 -19.29 -2.37
CA LEU A 142 -7.15 -18.47 -1.82
C LEU A 142 -6.69 -19.00 -0.47
N LYS A 143 -5.37 -19.02 -0.26
CA LYS A 143 -4.76 -19.62 0.93
C LYS A 143 -4.17 -18.62 1.90
N TYR A 144 -3.74 -17.46 1.41
CA TYR A 144 -3.01 -16.49 2.23
C TYR A 144 -3.58 -15.08 2.12
N SER A 145 -3.60 -14.38 3.24
CA SER A 145 -3.90 -12.96 3.36
C SER A 145 -2.76 -12.24 4.05
N TYR A 146 -2.67 -10.91 3.89
CA TYR A 146 -1.50 -10.16 4.33
C TYR A 146 -1.84 -8.90 5.12
N LEU A 147 -1.15 -8.70 6.23
CA LEU A 147 -0.97 -7.40 6.88
C LEU A 147 0.42 -6.90 6.56
N ILE A 148 0.53 -5.71 6.02
CA ILE A 148 1.82 -5.12 5.68
C ILE A 148 1.92 -3.78 6.39
N GLU A 149 2.93 -3.68 7.23
CA GLU A 149 3.27 -2.48 7.96
C GLU A 149 4.49 -1.81 7.34
N LEU A 150 4.36 -0.53 7.01
CA LEU A 150 5.39 0.23 6.32
C LEU A 150 5.98 1.27 7.27
N LYS A 151 7.29 1.24 7.45
CA LYS A 151 8.01 2.31 8.15
C LYS A 151 8.97 3.00 7.20
N TYR A 152 9.08 4.30 7.35
CA TYR A 152 10.01 5.12 6.59
C TYR A 152 11.02 5.82 7.49
N LEU A 153 12.27 5.82 7.04
CA LEU A 153 13.36 6.61 7.60
C LEU A 153 13.99 7.42 6.48
N THR A 154 14.23 8.72 6.70
CA THR A 154 15.11 9.46 5.79
C THR A 154 16.54 8.94 5.92
N ARG A 155 17.35 9.09 4.87
CA ARG A 155 18.76 8.67 4.90
C ARG A 155 19.56 9.37 6.00
N SER A 156 19.22 10.61 6.34
CA SER A 156 19.82 11.37 7.44
C SER A 156 19.40 10.89 8.83
N GLU A 157 18.19 10.33 8.96
CA GLU A 157 17.70 9.81 10.23
C GLU A 157 18.19 8.40 10.50
N TYR A 158 18.62 7.67 9.48
CA TYR A 158 18.93 6.25 9.58
C TYR A 158 20.11 5.96 10.51
N CYS A 159 19.85 5.09 11.48
CA CYS A 159 20.84 4.35 12.26
C CYS A 159 20.21 3.03 12.72
N GLU A 160 21.04 2.07 13.14
CA GLU A 160 20.57 0.74 13.57
C GLU A 160 19.55 0.84 14.72
N ASP A 161 19.79 1.71 15.71
CA ASP A 161 18.88 1.88 16.85
C ASP A 161 17.48 2.34 16.42
N LYS A 162 17.41 3.30 15.47
CA LYS A 162 16.13 3.79 14.93
C LYS A 162 15.46 2.77 14.03
N LEU A 163 16.23 1.96 13.30
CA LEU A 163 15.68 0.85 12.53
C LEU A 163 14.98 -0.14 13.48
N GLN A 164 15.65 -0.55 14.56
CA GLN A 164 15.06 -1.45 15.56
C GLN A 164 13.84 -0.84 16.27
N GLU A 165 13.87 0.46 16.57
CA GLU A 165 12.72 1.19 17.11
C GLU A 165 11.52 1.12 16.16
N LYS A 166 11.73 1.36 14.86
CA LYS A 166 10.68 1.27 13.84
C LYS A 166 10.14 -0.15 13.66
N ILE A 167 11.01 -1.16 13.71
CA ILE A 167 10.59 -2.56 13.66
C ILE A 167 9.68 -2.88 14.85
N LYS A 168 10.07 -2.48 16.07
CA LYS A 168 9.26 -2.71 17.26
C LYS A 168 7.91 -2.00 17.21
N ASP A 169 7.89 -0.74 16.79
CA ASP A 169 6.63 0.00 16.56
C ASP A 169 5.74 -0.70 15.53
N ALA A 170 6.32 -1.19 14.43
CA ALA A 170 5.58 -1.95 13.43
C ALA A 170 4.99 -3.26 13.97
N GLN A 171 5.73 -3.98 14.81
CA GLN A 171 5.27 -5.21 15.46
C GLN A 171 4.04 -4.94 16.34
N GLU A 172 4.12 -3.92 17.21
CA GLU A 172 3.02 -3.53 18.09
C GLU A 172 1.75 -3.17 17.29
N GLN A 173 1.91 -2.44 16.19
CA GLN A 173 0.80 -2.05 15.31
C GLN A 173 0.20 -3.25 14.56
N LEU A 174 1.03 -4.17 14.07
CA LEU A 174 0.57 -5.41 13.42
C LEU A 174 -0.20 -6.31 14.38
N ASP A 175 0.25 -6.47 15.62
CA ASP A 175 -0.45 -7.25 16.63
C ASP A 175 -1.82 -6.65 16.97
N GLN A 176 -1.86 -5.35 17.20
CA GLN A 176 -3.11 -4.63 17.45
C GLN A 176 -4.09 -4.80 16.30
N TYR A 177 -3.61 -4.72 15.06
CA TYR A 177 -4.47 -4.79 13.89
C TYR A 177 -4.93 -6.22 13.57
N ALA A 178 -4.06 -7.22 13.73
CA ALA A 178 -4.41 -8.63 13.64
C ALA A 178 -5.50 -9.03 14.66
N ALA A 179 -5.53 -8.36 15.82
CA ALA A 179 -6.55 -8.56 16.84
C ALA A 179 -7.89 -7.86 16.54
N SER A 180 -7.97 -6.98 15.52
CA SER A 180 -9.18 -6.24 15.19
C SER A 180 -10.30 -7.13 14.66
N ASP A 181 -11.55 -6.76 14.97
CA ASP A 181 -12.74 -7.49 14.48
C ASP A 181 -12.80 -7.52 12.95
N ARG A 182 -12.31 -6.46 12.29
CA ARG A 182 -12.26 -6.39 10.82
C ARG A 182 -11.46 -7.54 10.24
N VAL A 183 -10.21 -7.71 10.69
CA VAL A 183 -9.33 -8.77 10.21
C VAL A 183 -9.94 -10.12 10.55
N LYS A 184 -10.32 -10.35 11.81
CA LYS A 184 -10.93 -11.62 12.27
C LYS A 184 -12.15 -12.04 11.45
N CYS A 185 -13.01 -11.09 11.08
CA CYS A 185 -14.23 -11.38 10.31
C CYS A 185 -13.97 -11.59 8.81
N SER A 186 -12.87 -11.08 8.26
CA SER A 186 -12.62 -11.06 6.81
C SER A 186 -11.52 -12.00 6.33
N ILE A 187 -10.65 -12.53 7.21
CA ILE A 187 -9.60 -13.48 6.79
C ILE A 187 -10.15 -14.77 6.20
N GLY A 188 -11.39 -15.15 6.56
CA GLY A 188 -12.04 -16.38 6.14
C GLY A 188 -11.18 -17.62 6.39
N SER A 189 -10.95 -18.42 5.35
CA SER A 189 -10.15 -19.65 5.40
C SER A 189 -8.64 -19.44 5.18
N THR A 190 -8.19 -18.19 4.99
CA THR A 190 -6.79 -17.90 4.67
C THR A 190 -5.91 -17.87 5.92
N GLN A 191 -4.64 -18.22 5.75
CA GLN A 191 -3.60 -17.96 6.73
C GLN A 191 -3.12 -16.51 6.59
N LEU A 192 -3.24 -15.74 7.67
CA LEU A 192 -2.76 -14.37 7.74
C LEU A 192 -1.23 -14.34 7.94
N ILE A 193 -0.52 -13.69 7.03
CA ILE A 193 0.92 -13.39 7.12
C ILE A 193 1.10 -11.91 7.42
N ARG A 194 1.95 -11.56 8.38
CA ARG A 194 2.24 -10.18 8.75
C ARG A 194 3.65 -9.86 8.29
N ILE A 195 3.82 -8.72 7.64
CA ILE A 195 5.07 -8.32 6.99
C ILE A 195 5.42 -6.93 7.47
N ILE A 196 6.69 -6.74 7.82
CA ILE A 196 7.24 -5.43 8.14
C ILE A 196 8.18 -5.03 7.01
N LEU A 197 7.95 -3.85 6.48
CA LEU A 197 8.80 -3.20 5.49
C LEU A 197 9.38 -1.93 6.11
N VAL A 198 10.71 -1.80 6.16
CA VAL A 198 11.35 -0.53 6.52
C VAL A 198 12.14 -0.01 5.33
N TYR A 199 11.77 1.19 4.89
CA TYR A 199 12.43 1.90 3.80
C TYR A 199 13.36 2.98 4.33
N LYS A 200 14.57 3.03 3.78
CA LYS A 200 15.57 4.08 3.97
C LYS A 200 15.61 4.96 2.71
N GLY A 201 14.83 6.04 2.70
CA GLY A 201 14.48 6.71 1.45
C GLY A 201 13.72 5.74 0.53
N TRP A 202 14.22 5.53 -0.69
CA TRP A 202 13.63 4.57 -1.64
C TRP A 202 14.14 3.13 -1.48
N GLU A 203 15.20 2.91 -0.69
CA GLU A 203 15.82 1.60 -0.52
C GLU A 203 15.02 0.77 0.50
N LEU A 204 14.66 -0.46 0.13
CA LEU A 204 14.04 -1.40 1.06
C LEU A 204 15.12 -2.04 1.94
N ASP A 205 15.23 -1.57 3.18
CA ASP A 205 16.32 -1.89 4.10
C ASP A 205 15.99 -3.12 4.97
N TYR A 206 14.72 -3.27 5.37
CA TYR A 206 14.21 -4.40 6.15
C TYR A 206 12.93 -4.96 5.53
N CYS A 207 12.84 -6.28 5.38
CA CYS A 207 11.72 -6.96 4.73
C CYS A 207 11.58 -8.38 5.28
N GLU A 208 10.83 -8.53 6.39
CA GLU A 208 10.66 -9.82 7.08
C GLU A 208 9.22 -10.04 7.55
N VAL A 209 8.90 -11.30 7.81
CA VAL A 209 7.65 -11.68 8.50
C VAL A 209 7.72 -11.37 10.00
N TYR A 210 6.55 -11.11 10.58
CA TYR A 210 6.33 -11.00 12.03
C TYR A 210 5.19 -11.92 12.48
#